data_AF-A0A6G4RFF6-F1
#
_entry.id   AF-A0A6G4RFF6-F1
#
_cell.length_a   1.000
_cell.length_b   1.000
_cell.length_c   1.000
_cell.angle_alpha   90.00
_cell.angle_beta   90.00
_cell.angle_gamma   90.00
#
_symmetry.space_group_name_H-M   'P 1'
#
loop_
_entity.id
_entity.type
_entity.pdbx_description
1 polymer ?
#
loop_
_entity_poly.entity_id
_entity_poly.type
_entity_poly.pdbx_seq_one_letter_code
_entity_poly.pdbx_strand_id
1 'polypeptide(L)'
;MSENATRNDVQSEDTPDETVAVYRHDAHKMNGQSHEDAPKTFAGVPVNQTVPYGADGDASALSRPSGQPEQTVENHETHYRLSLIEGESRYNPQEFTHNSVKSAIRDLLTEDDPEAMHRAWLNSDVVSAFNESVYYPYTSLKYHTLLVAALFDNYRADHEFAGLHLVVDDADEIVPHRTVYADEYSTLRIDVDTGRQPAARLGSRPWRSWASVWNRLPAHPLETNHDKYDMVLDTNLRRIGSWSTALQYIEDFREAFDQ
;
A
#
# COMPACT_ATOMS: atom_id res chain seq x y z
N MET A 1 -33.68 47.72 18.06
CA MET A 1 -32.91 47.26 16.88
C MET A 1 -31.46 47.10 17.30
N SER A 2 -31.13 45.94 17.87
CA SER A 2 -29.76 45.59 18.26
C SER A 2 -29.68 44.07 18.29
N GLU A 3 -29.19 43.46 17.22
CA GLU A 3 -28.87 42.04 17.17
C GLU A 3 -27.94 41.81 15.97
N ASN A 4 -26.67 41.52 16.27
CA ASN A 4 -26.05 40.26 15.89
C ASN A 4 -24.59 40.27 16.36
N ALA A 5 -24.39 39.68 17.54
CA ALA A 5 -23.09 39.20 17.97
C ALA A 5 -22.77 37.95 17.15
N THR A 6 -21.78 38.06 16.26
CA THR A 6 -21.18 36.96 15.53
C THR A 6 -20.58 35.98 16.53
N ARG A 7 -21.12 34.77 16.58
CA ARG A 7 -20.65 33.70 17.46
C ARG A 7 -20.19 32.52 16.61
N ASN A 8 -18.92 32.16 16.81
CA ASN A 8 -18.27 30.88 16.55
C ASN A 8 -17.96 30.53 15.09
N ASP A 9 -16.78 30.93 14.64
CA ASP A 9 -15.95 30.07 13.80
C ASP A 9 -14.85 29.52 14.73
N VAL A 10 -15.15 28.39 15.36
CA VAL A 10 -14.15 27.61 16.10
C VAL A 10 -13.49 26.75 15.04
N GLN A 11 -12.29 27.15 14.62
CA GLN A 11 -11.36 26.26 13.93
C GLN A 11 -11.23 24.99 14.77
N SER A 12 -11.61 23.86 14.17
CA SER A 12 -11.40 22.52 14.71
C SER A 12 -9.90 22.19 14.65
N GLU A 13 -9.15 22.73 15.59
CA GLU A 13 -7.83 22.22 15.97
C GLU A 13 -8.04 20.86 16.68
N ASP A 14 -7.50 19.78 16.09
CA ASP A 14 -7.22 18.43 16.66
C ASP A 14 -7.71 17.22 15.84
N THR A 15 -8.40 17.41 14.72
CA THR A 15 -8.58 16.30 13.75
C THR A 15 -7.35 16.22 12.86
N PRO A 16 -6.52 15.15 12.94
CA PRO A 16 -5.45 14.95 11.97
C PRO A 16 -6.05 14.95 10.57
N ASP A 17 -5.30 15.48 9.60
CA ASP A 17 -5.67 15.38 8.18
C ASP A 17 -6.07 13.93 7.89
N GLU A 18 -7.30 13.73 7.39
CA GLU A 18 -7.84 12.39 7.12
C GLU A 18 -6.90 11.57 6.25
N THR A 19 -6.12 12.24 5.39
CA THR A 19 -5.10 11.66 4.53
C THR A 19 -3.92 11.10 5.32
N VAL A 20 -3.45 11.82 6.35
CA VAL A 20 -2.40 11.33 7.27
C VAL A 20 -2.93 10.15 8.09
N ALA A 21 -4.20 10.18 8.49
CA ALA A 21 -4.82 9.07 9.22
C ALA A 21 -4.81 7.76 8.41
N VAL A 22 -4.95 7.83 7.08
CA VAL A 22 -4.83 6.66 6.19
C VAL A 22 -3.47 5.98 6.37
N TYR A 23 -2.37 6.72 6.35
CA TYR A 23 -1.03 6.13 6.50
C TYR A 23 -0.75 5.60 7.92
N ARG A 24 -1.60 5.93 8.90
CA ARG A 24 -1.47 5.51 10.30
C ARG A 24 -2.49 4.45 10.72
N HIS A 25 -3.43 4.08 9.86
CA HIS A 25 -4.61 3.25 10.20
C HIS A 25 -4.27 1.82 10.67
N ASP A 26 -3.14 1.30 10.23
CA ASP A 26 -2.74 -0.09 10.45
C ASP A 26 -1.39 -0.20 11.20
N ALA A 27 -1.01 0.85 11.93
CA ALA A 27 0.25 0.91 12.65
C ALA A 27 0.46 -0.26 13.63
N HIS A 28 -0.62 -0.82 14.18
CA HIS A 28 -0.58 -1.97 15.08
C HIS A 28 0.05 -3.22 14.45
N LYS A 29 -0.04 -3.39 13.11
CA LYS A 29 0.53 -4.54 12.39
C LYS A 29 2.06 -4.58 12.49
N MET A 30 2.71 -3.43 12.59
CA MET A 30 4.17 -3.33 12.78
C MET A 30 4.62 -3.70 14.19
N ASN A 31 3.71 -3.67 15.18
CA ASN A 31 4.01 -4.01 16.57
C ASN A 31 3.60 -5.46 16.92
N GLY A 32 3.08 -6.22 15.95
CA GLY A 32 2.58 -7.59 16.16
C GLY A 32 1.41 -7.68 17.14
N GLN A 33 0.68 -6.57 17.35
CA GLN A 33 -0.46 -6.53 18.26
C GLN A 33 -1.77 -6.81 17.51
N SER A 34 -2.76 -7.35 18.22
CA SER A 34 -4.13 -7.42 17.70
C SER A 34 -4.69 -6.00 17.53
N HIS A 35 -5.66 -5.82 16.64
CA HIS A 35 -6.34 -4.53 16.50
C HIS A 35 -7.09 -4.13 17.78
N GLU A 36 -7.65 -5.10 18.52
CA GLU A 36 -8.42 -4.86 19.75
C GLU A 36 -7.57 -4.32 20.90
N ASP A 37 -6.30 -4.75 20.96
CA ASP A 37 -5.34 -4.35 22.00
C ASP A 37 -4.39 -3.23 21.53
N ALA A 38 -4.60 -2.71 20.32
CA ALA A 38 -3.72 -1.74 19.70
C ALA A 38 -3.75 -0.39 20.44
N PRO A 39 -2.57 0.21 20.72
CA PRO A 39 -2.49 1.58 21.19
C PRO A 39 -3.15 2.54 20.20
N LYS A 40 -3.95 3.47 20.73
CA LYS A 40 -4.55 4.56 19.95
C LYS A 40 -3.55 5.66 19.57
N THR A 41 -2.35 5.62 20.16
CA THR A 41 -1.30 6.59 19.93
C THR A 41 0.06 5.91 19.82
N PHE A 42 0.91 6.40 18.93
CA PHE A 42 2.32 6.01 18.82
C PHE A 42 3.19 7.26 18.88
N ALA A 43 4.21 7.30 19.74
CA ALA A 43 5.09 8.46 19.90
C ALA A 43 4.38 9.81 20.12
N GLY A 44 3.16 9.81 20.66
CA GLY A 44 2.33 11.00 20.88
C GLY A 44 1.37 11.34 19.74
N VAL A 45 1.47 10.70 18.57
CA VAL A 45 0.54 10.90 17.45
C VAL A 45 -0.60 9.87 17.46
N PRO A 46 -1.83 10.25 17.06
CA PRO A 46 -2.93 9.31 16.89
C PRO A 46 -2.65 8.29 15.77
N VAL A 47 -2.95 7.01 16.03
CA VAL A 47 -2.80 5.91 15.06
C VAL A 47 -3.97 4.93 15.17
N ASN A 48 -4.06 3.99 14.23
CA ASN A 48 -5.10 2.95 14.20
C ASN A 48 -6.53 3.50 14.10
N GLN A 49 -6.69 4.63 13.41
CA GLN A 49 -8.00 5.22 13.15
C GLN A 49 -8.66 4.52 11.96
N THR A 50 -9.98 4.40 11.97
CA THR A 50 -10.74 3.86 10.84
C THR A 50 -10.59 4.77 9.63
N VAL A 51 -10.37 4.18 8.45
CA VAL A 51 -10.33 4.90 7.18
C VAL A 51 -11.74 5.08 6.61
N PRO A 52 -12.16 6.31 6.25
CA PRO A 52 -13.47 6.55 5.63
C PRO A 52 -13.67 5.87 4.27
N TYR A 53 -14.91 5.96 3.77
CA TYR A 53 -15.33 5.52 2.42
C TYR A 53 -15.15 4.02 2.10
N GLY A 54 -14.77 3.20 3.07
CA GLY A 54 -14.56 1.76 2.87
C GLY A 54 -13.23 1.41 2.18
N ALA A 55 -12.32 2.38 2.02
CA ALA A 55 -11.07 2.18 1.29
C ALA A 55 -10.18 1.06 1.86
N ASP A 56 -10.12 0.92 3.20
CA ASP A 56 -9.38 -0.17 3.86
C ASP A 56 -9.95 -1.55 3.51
N GLY A 57 -11.28 -1.72 3.62
CA GLY A 57 -11.95 -2.98 3.28
C GLY A 57 -11.78 -3.36 1.82
N ASP A 58 -11.87 -2.38 0.91
CA ASP A 58 -11.70 -2.59 -0.52
C ASP A 58 -10.23 -2.95 -0.86
N ALA A 59 -9.24 -2.27 -0.27
CA ALA A 59 -7.82 -2.61 -0.44
C ALA A 59 -7.52 -4.02 0.07
N SER A 60 -8.08 -4.41 1.23
CA SER A 60 -8.02 -5.78 1.72
C SER A 60 -8.60 -6.79 0.72
N ALA A 61 -9.74 -6.49 0.08
CA ALA A 61 -10.34 -7.36 -0.93
C ALA A 61 -9.51 -7.49 -2.21
N LEU A 62 -8.61 -6.54 -2.50
CA LEU A 62 -7.61 -6.65 -3.57
C LEU A 62 -6.50 -7.67 -3.24
N SER A 63 -6.18 -7.88 -1.96
CA SER A 63 -5.00 -8.67 -1.57
C SER A 63 -5.37 -10.04 -0.99
N ARG A 64 -6.45 -10.15 -0.23
CA ARG A 64 -6.84 -11.36 0.51
C ARG A 64 -8.26 -11.87 0.17
N PRO A 65 -8.51 -13.19 0.28
CA PRO A 65 -9.85 -13.76 0.10
C PRO A 65 -10.88 -13.11 1.02
N SER A 66 -12.11 -13.00 0.53
CA SER A 66 -13.25 -12.66 1.38
C SER A 66 -13.62 -13.83 2.30
N GLY A 67 -14.02 -13.55 3.54
CA GLY A 67 -14.52 -14.55 4.49
C GLY A 67 -13.61 -14.72 5.69
N GLN A 68 -13.82 -15.80 6.45
CA GLN A 68 -12.95 -16.16 7.57
C GLN A 68 -11.56 -16.53 7.02
N PRO A 69 -10.48 -15.92 7.53
CA PRO A 69 -9.15 -16.20 7.04
C PRO A 69 -8.73 -17.62 7.43
N GLU A 70 -8.27 -18.39 6.44
CA GLU A 70 -7.60 -19.67 6.63
C GLU A 70 -6.09 -19.44 6.53
N GLN A 71 -5.33 -19.95 7.52
CA GLN A 71 -3.87 -19.80 7.53
C GLN A 71 -3.28 -20.50 6.31
N THR A 72 -2.60 -19.74 5.45
CA THR A 72 -2.07 -20.26 4.19
C THR A 72 -0.70 -20.94 4.32
N VAL A 73 -0.01 -20.72 5.45
CA VAL A 73 1.28 -21.36 5.77
C VAL A 73 1.26 -21.83 7.22
N GLU A 74 1.36 -23.14 7.43
CA GLU A 74 1.40 -23.75 8.76
C GLU A 74 2.56 -23.17 9.60
N ASN A 75 2.29 -22.89 10.87
CA ASN A 75 3.27 -22.38 11.85
C ASN A 75 3.88 -21.00 11.53
N HIS A 76 3.35 -20.25 10.54
CA HIS A 76 3.72 -18.85 10.38
C HIS A 76 2.92 -17.97 11.35
N GLU A 77 3.60 -17.51 12.41
CA GLU A 77 2.99 -16.71 13.49
C GLU A 77 3.59 -15.30 13.59
N THR A 78 4.52 -14.94 12.69
CA THR A 78 5.20 -13.66 12.72
C THR A 78 4.48 -12.60 11.90
N HIS A 79 4.66 -11.33 12.25
CA HIS A 79 4.16 -10.18 11.50
C HIS A 79 5.09 -9.79 10.34
N TYR A 80 6.27 -10.41 10.23
CA TYR A 80 7.15 -10.30 9.09
C TYR A 80 6.63 -11.13 7.92
N ARG A 81 6.67 -10.59 6.71
CA ARG A 81 6.22 -11.29 5.51
C ARG A 81 7.24 -12.33 5.05
N LEU A 82 6.77 -13.28 4.26
CA LEU A 82 7.61 -14.19 3.46
C LEU A 82 7.84 -13.58 2.07
N SER A 83 9.06 -13.71 1.55
CA SER A 83 9.35 -13.38 0.14
C SER A 83 8.89 -14.51 -0.78
N LEU A 84 8.36 -14.16 -1.96
CA LEU A 84 8.10 -15.14 -3.03
C LEU A 84 9.38 -15.54 -3.78
N ILE A 85 10.48 -14.80 -3.64
CA ILE A 85 11.77 -15.13 -4.26
C ILE A 85 12.46 -16.23 -3.46
N GLU A 86 12.61 -16.02 -2.16
CA GLU A 86 13.40 -16.91 -1.29
C GLU A 86 12.52 -17.90 -0.50
N GLY A 87 11.24 -17.59 -0.30
CA GLY A 87 10.37 -18.33 0.63
C GLY A 87 10.68 -18.09 2.10
N GLU A 88 11.66 -17.24 2.41
CA GLU A 88 12.11 -16.93 3.76
C GLU A 88 11.44 -15.66 4.31
N SER A 89 11.45 -15.54 5.64
CA SER A 89 10.97 -14.34 6.33
C SER A 89 11.92 -13.18 6.08
N ARG A 90 11.38 -11.99 5.78
CA ARG A 90 12.18 -10.75 5.65
C ARG A 90 12.73 -10.25 6.99
N TYR A 91 12.51 -10.98 8.09
CA TYR A 91 13.21 -10.69 9.34
C TYR A 91 14.70 -11.06 9.22
N ASN A 92 15.54 -10.07 8.90
CA ASN A 92 16.99 -10.19 8.99
C ASN A 92 17.51 -9.49 10.26
N PRO A 93 17.92 -10.21 11.33
CA PRO A 93 18.37 -9.58 12.58
C PRO A 93 19.69 -8.79 12.44
N GLN A 94 20.41 -8.94 11.34
CA GLN A 94 21.68 -8.24 11.06
C GLN A 94 21.44 -6.87 10.42
N GLU A 95 20.40 -6.75 9.59
CA GLU A 95 19.99 -5.50 8.92
C GLU A 95 18.92 -4.76 9.72
N PHE A 96 17.98 -5.49 10.32
CA PHE A 96 16.89 -4.97 11.14
C PHE A 96 17.22 -5.09 12.63
N THR A 97 18.08 -4.18 13.12
CA THR A 97 18.17 -4.02 14.58
C THR A 97 16.84 -3.49 15.12
N HIS A 98 16.41 -3.98 16.27
CA HIS A 98 15.15 -3.52 16.90
C HIS A 98 15.09 -1.98 17.06
N ASN A 99 16.24 -1.33 17.29
CA ASN A 99 16.31 0.13 17.41
C ASN A 99 16.20 0.86 16.07
N SER A 100 16.80 0.33 14.99
CA SER A 100 16.67 0.93 13.65
C SER A 100 15.24 0.81 13.12
N VAL A 101 14.60 -0.36 13.29
CA VAL A 101 13.17 -0.57 12.96
C VAL A 101 12.29 0.42 13.72
N LYS A 102 12.47 0.54 15.04
CA LYS A 102 11.67 1.45 15.86
C LYS A 102 11.86 2.92 15.48
N SER A 103 13.08 3.33 15.11
CA SER A 103 13.34 4.69 14.64
C SER A 103 12.65 4.95 13.30
N ALA A 104 12.80 4.04 12.33
CA ALA A 104 12.18 4.20 11.02
C ALA A 104 10.64 4.22 11.09
N ILE A 105 10.03 3.36 11.93
CA ILE A 105 8.59 3.39 12.18
C ILE A 105 8.18 4.72 12.84
N ARG A 106 8.99 5.22 13.77
CA ARG A 106 8.73 6.53 14.39
C ARG A 106 8.75 7.64 13.35
N ASP A 107 9.82 7.73 12.58
CA ASP A 107 9.98 8.79 11.58
C ASP A 107 8.83 8.75 10.55
N LEU A 108 8.47 7.54 10.10
CA LEU A 108 7.34 7.33 9.18
C LEU A 108 5.99 7.74 9.79
N LEU A 109 5.72 7.37 11.04
CA LEU A 109 4.42 7.62 11.67
C LEU A 109 4.28 9.04 12.21
N THR A 110 5.38 9.73 12.52
CA THR A 110 5.34 11.12 13.02
C THR A 110 5.43 12.17 11.91
N GLU A 111 5.57 11.78 10.65
CA GLU A 111 5.42 12.70 9.51
C GLU A 111 3.97 13.20 9.44
N ASP A 112 3.80 14.51 9.31
CA ASP A 112 2.51 15.20 9.33
C ASP A 112 2.15 15.85 7.99
N ASP A 113 3.11 15.96 7.05
CA ASP A 113 2.83 16.36 5.67
C ASP A 113 2.34 15.14 4.86
N PRO A 114 1.10 15.16 4.33
CA PRO A 114 0.54 14.00 3.63
C PRO A 114 1.39 13.54 2.45
N GLU A 115 1.92 14.46 1.63
CA GLU A 115 2.71 14.10 0.45
C GLU A 115 4.07 13.53 0.82
N ALA A 116 4.75 14.11 1.82
CA ALA A 116 5.99 13.57 2.36
C ALA A 116 5.76 12.18 2.97
N MET A 117 4.64 11.99 3.68
CA MET A 117 4.28 10.70 4.24
C MET A 117 4.04 9.66 3.14
N HIS A 118 3.34 10.03 2.06
CA HIS A 118 3.15 9.16 0.90
C HIS A 118 4.48 8.71 0.29
N ARG A 119 5.41 9.66 0.06
CA ARG A 119 6.75 9.37 -0.45
C ARG A 119 7.55 8.49 0.53
N ALA A 120 7.45 8.75 1.84
CA ALA A 120 8.10 7.95 2.85
C ALA A 120 7.59 6.49 2.85
N TRP A 121 6.29 6.27 2.66
CA TRP A 121 5.72 4.94 2.49
C TRP A 121 6.18 4.26 1.21
N LEU A 122 6.21 4.96 0.07
CA LEU A 122 6.71 4.43 -1.20
C LEU A 122 8.17 3.96 -1.09
N ASN A 123 9.01 4.69 -0.34
CA ASN A 123 10.44 4.43 -0.25
C ASN A 123 10.87 3.58 0.97
N SER A 124 9.93 3.10 1.78
CA SER A 124 10.28 2.42 3.04
C SER A 124 10.51 0.92 2.85
N ASP A 125 11.75 0.49 3.05
CA ASP A 125 12.13 -0.93 3.13
C ASP A 125 11.70 -1.57 4.45
N VAL A 126 11.52 -0.74 5.50
CA VAL A 126 11.12 -1.24 6.82
C VAL A 126 9.68 -1.72 6.80
N VAL A 127 8.76 -0.92 6.24
CA VAL A 127 7.34 -1.33 6.17
C VAL A 127 7.09 -2.40 5.12
N SER A 128 7.97 -2.55 4.13
CA SER A 128 7.89 -3.64 3.17
C SER A 128 8.15 -5.00 3.83
N ALA A 129 8.90 -5.06 4.94
CA ALA A 129 9.17 -6.32 5.65
C ALA A 129 7.96 -6.91 6.39
N PHE A 130 6.86 -6.18 6.57
CA PHE A 130 5.69 -6.63 7.33
C PHE A 130 4.57 -7.15 6.43
N ASN A 131 3.87 -8.18 6.90
CA ASN A 131 2.67 -8.67 6.24
C ASN A 131 1.44 -7.81 6.57
N GLU A 132 0.47 -7.77 5.65
CA GLU A 132 -0.85 -7.15 5.91
C GLU A 132 -1.63 -7.99 6.93
N SER A 133 -1.44 -9.31 6.90
CA SER A 133 -2.15 -10.27 7.73
C SER A 133 -1.33 -11.53 7.91
N VAL A 134 -1.19 -11.99 9.16
CA VAL A 134 -0.45 -13.21 9.51
C VAL A 134 -1.00 -14.47 8.82
N TYR A 135 -2.29 -14.49 8.50
CA TYR A 135 -2.92 -15.58 7.73
C TYR A 135 -2.47 -15.65 6.26
N TYR A 136 -1.96 -14.54 5.72
CA TYR A 136 -1.56 -14.36 4.33
C TYR A 136 -0.14 -13.77 4.28
N PRO A 137 0.88 -14.55 4.63
CA PRO A 137 2.21 -14.01 4.94
C PRO A 137 2.98 -13.48 3.72
N TYR A 138 2.47 -13.68 2.50
CA TYR A 138 3.01 -13.10 1.27
C TYR A 138 2.37 -11.74 0.91
N THR A 139 1.43 -11.25 1.71
CA THR A 139 0.91 -9.87 1.57
C THR A 139 1.90 -8.87 2.15
N SER A 140 1.79 -7.61 1.74
CA SER A 140 2.69 -6.53 2.20
C SER A 140 1.90 -5.40 2.84
N LEU A 141 2.30 -5.00 4.05
CA LEU A 141 1.73 -3.87 4.77
C LEU A 141 1.95 -2.54 4.04
N LYS A 142 3.15 -2.35 3.46
CA LYS A 142 3.49 -1.22 2.60
C LYS A 142 2.45 -1.05 1.51
N TYR A 143 2.29 -2.10 0.70
CA TYR A 143 1.41 -2.03 -0.46
C TYR A 143 -0.07 -2.07 -0.11
N HIS A 144 -0.48 -2.72 0.99
CA HIS A 144 -1.84 -2.52 1.52
C HIS A 144 -2.09 -1.05 1.82
N THR A 145 -1.23 -0.40 2.59
CA THR A 145 -1.40 1.01 3.00
C THR A 145 -1.41 1.95 1.79
N LEU A 146 -0.55 1.73 0.80
CA LEU A 146 -0.53 2.51 -0.44
C LEU A 146 -1.81 2.30 -1.28
N LEU A 147 -2.34 1.08 -1.34
CA LEU A 147 -3.64 0.81 -1.98
C LEU A 147 -4.78 1.51 -1.24
N VAL A 148 -4.78 1.51 0.10
CA VAL A 148 -5.77 2.25 0.91
C VAL A 148 -5.70 3.74 0.59
N ALA A 149 -4.51 4.33 0.53
CA ALA A 149 -4.33 5.74 0.17
C ALA A 149 -4.90 6.05 -1.22
N ALA A 150 -4.60 5.22 -2.22
CA ALA A 150 -5.07 5.44 -3.58
C ALA A 150 -6.59 5.31 -3.72
N LEU A 151 -7.20 4.36 -3.00
CA LEU A 151 -8.66 4.21 -2.97
C LEU A 151 -9.32 5.35 -2.19
N PHE A 152 -8.82 5.68 -1.01
CA PHE A 152 -9.32 6.78 -0.18
C PHE A 152 -9.30 8.10 -0.95
N ASP A 153 -8.18 8.41 -1.60
CA ASP A 153 -8.03 9.64 -2.37
C ASP A 153 -9.03 9.68 -3.55
N ASN A 154 -9.49 8.52 -4.06
CA ASN A 154 -10.36 8.43 -5.25
C ASN A 154 -11.79 8.60 -4.78
N TYR A 155 -12.11 7.93 -3.69
CA TYR A 155 -13.44 7.94 -3.09
C TYR A 155 -13.76 9.31 -2.49
N ARG A 156 -12.78 10.00 -1.87
CA ARG A 156 -12.97 11.39 -1.41
C ARG A 156 -13.21 12.37 -2.57
N ALA A 157 -12.75 12.03 -3.78
CA ALA A 157 -12.98 12.79 -5.01
C ALA A 157 -14.25 12.35 -5.77
N ASP A 158 -15.13 11.58 -5.11
CA ASP A 158 -16.41 11.08 -5.65
C ASP A 158 -16.23 10.13 -6.86
N HIS A 159 -15.11 9.40 -6.91
CA HIS A 159 -14.87 8.37 -7.89
C HIS A 159 -15.22 6.99 -7.35
N GLU A 160 -15.98 6.21 -8.10
CA GLU A 160 -16.30 4.83 -7.77
C GLU A 160 -15.19 3.86 -8.21
N PHE A 161 -15.02 2.74 -7.49
CA PHE A 161 -14.05 1.69 -7.84
C PHE A 161 -14.12 1.25 -9.31
N ALA A 162 -15.35 1.15 -9.85
CA ALA A 162 -15.59 0.69 -11.21
C ALA A 162 -14.97 1.59 -12.30
N GLY A 163 -14.67 2.84 -11.96
CA GLY A 163 -14.00 3.80 -12.83
C GLY A 163 -12.47 3.75 -12.76
N LEU A 164 -11.90 3.02 -11.81
CA LEU A 164 -10.45 3.04 -11.55
C LEU A 164 -9.67 2.17 -12.54
N HIS A 165 -8.47 2.64 -12.84
CA HIS A 165 -7.50 1.97 -13.69
C HIS A 165 -6.17 1.84 -12.96
N LEU A 166 -5.43 0.77 -13.27
CA LEU A 166 -3.99 0.72 -13.07
C LEU A 166 -3.37 1.48 -14.23
N VAL A 167 -2.63 2.54 -13.94
CA VAL A 167 -1.92 3.34 -14.93
C VAL A 167 -0.42 3.15 -14.73
N VAL A 168 0.30 3.03 -15.84
CA VAL A 168 1.77 2.95 -15.89
C VAL A 168 2.29 4.31 -16.32
N ASP A 169 2.95 5.03 -15.42
CA ASP A 169 3.56 6.33 -15.72
C ASP A 169 5.10 6.21 -15.78
N ASP A 170 5.76 7.30 -16.19
CA ASP A 170 7.23 7.40 -16.23
C ASP A 170 7.81 7.42 -14.80
N ALA A 171 9.07 6.98 -14.63
CA ALA A 171 9.72 6.80 -13.32
C ALA A 171 9.74 8.05 -12.42
N ASP A 172 9.72 9.25 -12.99
CA ASP A 172 9.73 10.52 -12.26
C ASP A 172 8.32 11.07 -11.97
N GLU A 173 7.27 10.43 -12.49
CA GLU A 173 5.88 10.84 -12.29
C GLU A 173 5.31 10.22 -11.00
N ILE A 174 5.38 10.99 -9.91
CA ILE A 174 4.72 10.66 -8.63
C ILE A 174 3.49 11.53 -8.45
N VAL A 175 2.30 10.91 -8.52
CA VAL A 175 1.03 11.57 -8.21
C VAL A 175 0.71 11.31 -6.73
N PRO A 176 0.65 12.36 -5.88
CA PRO A 176 0.41 12.19 -4.45
C PRO A 176 -0.82 11.35 -4.15
N HIS A 177 -0.66 10.42 -3.22
CA HIS A 177 -1.67 9.45 -2.75
C HIS A 177 -2.19 8.45 -3.80
N ARG A 178 -1.97 8.69 -5.10
CA ARG A 178 -2.39 7.83 -6.22
C ARG A 178 -1.35 6.79 -6.61
N THR A 179 -0.08 7.18 -6.60
CA THR A 179 1.02 6.28 -6.96
C THR A 179 1.17 5.21 -5.88
N VAL A 180 1.10 3.94 -6.27
CA VAL A 180 1.19 2.78 -5.37
C VAL A 180 2.50 2.00 -5.50
N TYR A 181 3.30 2.32 -6.53
CA TYR A 181 4.61 1.73 -6.77
C TYR A 181 5.48 2.72 -7.55
N ALA A 182 6.78 2.74 -7.26
CA ALA A 182 7.77 3.49 -8.00
C ALA A 182 9.11 2.77 -7.95
N ASP A 183 9.77 2.66 -9.10
CA ASP A 183 11.17 2.26 -9.23
C ASP A 183 11.89 3.20 -10.22
N GLU A 184 13.10 2.83 -10.62
CA GLU A 184 13.89 3.63 -11.57
C GLU A 184 13.38 3.57 -13.02
N TYR A 185 12.45 2.65 -13.33
CA TYR A 185 11.96 2.40 -14.68
C TYR A 185 10.56 2.96 -14.91
N SER A 186 9.69 2.90 -13.89
CA SER A 186 8.28 3.27 -14.01
C SER A 186 7.64 3.55 -12.66
N THR A 187 6.46 4.17 -12.70
CA THR A 187 5.56 4.21 -11.55
C THR A 187 4.23 3.58 -11.91
N LEU A 188 3.54 3.06 -10.89
CA LEU A 188 2.17 2.56 -11.04
C LEU A 188 1.25 3.38 -10.16
N ARG A 189 0.15 3.89 -10.71
CA ARG A 189 -0.89 4.57 -9.94
C ARG A 189 -2.28 4.01 -10.17
N ILE A 190 -3.17 4.28 -9.22
CA ILE A 190 -4.60 3.95 -9.33
C ILE A 190 -5.41 5.23 -9.47
N ASP A 191 -6.08 5.40 -10.61
CA ASP A 191 -6.79 6.63 -10.93
C ASP A 191 -7.92 6.43 -11.97
N VAL A 192 -8.82 7.41 -12.06
CA VAL A 192 -9.79 7.54 -13.16
C VAL A 192 -9.18 8.21 -14.39
N ASP A 193 -8.26 9.16 -14.20
CA ASP A 193 -7.62 9.88 -15.31
C ASP A 193 -6.39 9.12 -15.79
N THR A 194 -6.47 8.47 -16.94
CA THR A 194 -5.34 7.73 -17.50
C THR A 194 -4.40 8.63 -18.32
N GLY A 195 -4.78 9.88 -18.61
CA GLY A 195 -4.10 10.71 -19.58
C GLY A 195 -3.90 9.98 -20.92
N ARG A 196 -2.64 9.90 -21.37
CA ARG A 196 -2.22 9.11 -22.55
C ARG A 196 -1.44 7.86 -22.18
N GLN A 197 -1.38 7.54 -20.90
CA GLN A 197 -0.53 6.49 -20.37
C GLN A 197 -1.17 5.10 -20.55
N PRO A 198 -0.37 4.03 -20.68
CA PRO A 198 -0.88 2.67 -20.68
C PRO A 198 -1.69 2.39 -19.43
N ALA A 199 -2.94 1.95 -19.60
CA ALA A 199 -3.83 1.73 -18.46
C ALA A 199 -4.81 0.57 -18.67
N ALA A 200 -5.20 -0.07 -17.56
CA ALA A 200 -6.17 -1.16 -17.54
C ALA A 200 -7.16 -1.01 -16.38
N ARG A 201 -8.46 -1.18 -16.65
CA ARG A 201 -9.52 -1.12 -15.63
C ARG A 201 -9.35 -2.16 -14.54
N LEU A 202 -9.50 -1.75 -13.28
CA LEU A 202 -9.38 -2.66 -12.13
C LEU A 202 -10.45 -3.75 -12.12
N GLY A 203 -11.68 -3.37 -12.48
CA GLY A 203 -12.85 -4.25 -12.49
C GLY A 203 -14.09 -3.51 -12.02
N SER A 204 -15.23 -4.19 -11.89
CA SER A 204 -16.46 -3.58 -11.39
C SER A 204 -16.54 -3.51 -9.86
N ARG A 205 -15.66 -4.24 -9.16
CA ARG A 205 -15.59 -4.29 -7.69
C ARG A 205 -14.20 -4.76 -7.25
N PRO A 206 -13.77 -4.45 -6.02
CA PRO A 206 -12.52 -4.94 -5.47
C PRO A 206 -12.48 -6.46 -5.44
N TRP A 207 -11.39 -7.02 -5.97
CA TRP A 207 -11.11 -8.45 -5.95
C TRP A 207 -9.61 -8.68 -6.18
N ARG A 208 -9.12 -9.86 -5.80
CA ARG A 208 -7.78 -10.37 -6.10
C ARG A 208 -7.57 -10.63 -7.59
N SER A 209 -7.49 -9.56 -8.37
CA SER A 209 -7.52 -9.57 -9.83
C SER A 209 -6.24 -9.03 -10.47
N TRP A 210 -5.12 -8.89 -9.73
CA TRP A 210 -3.87 -8.32 -10.24
C TRP A 210 -3.49 -8.90 -11.61
N ALA A 211 -3.32 -10.22 -11.71
CA ALA A 211 -2.99 -10.90 -12.95
C ALA A 211 -3.94 -10.57 -14.11
N SER A 212 -5.25 -10.42 -13.84
CA SER A 212 -6.22 -10.05 -14.87
C SER A 212 -6.06 -8.61 -15.34
N VAL A 213 -5.72 -7.68 -14.44
CA VAL A 213 -5.46 -6.28 -14.77
C VAL A 213 -4.12 -6.16 -15.52
N TRP A 214 -3.07 -6.78 -14.99
CA TRP A 214 -1.75 -6.83 -15.61
C TRP A 214 -1.81 -7.38 -17.04
N ASN A 215 -2.51 -8.49 -17.26
CA ASN A 215 -2.69 -9.07 -18.60
C ASN A 215 -3.46 -8.18 -19.59
N ARG A 216 -4.26 -7.22 -19.10
CA ARG A 216 -5.04 -6.30 -19.92
C ARG A 216 -4.33 -4.99 -20.22
N LEU A 217 -3.16 -4.74 -19.64
CA LEU A 217 -2.36 -3.57 -19.98
C LEU A 217 -2.00 -3.61 -21.47
N PRO A 218 -2.20 -2.50 -22.21
CA PRO A 218 -1.88 -2.43 -23.62
C PRO A 218 -0.36 -2.35 -23.88
N ALA A 219 0.40 -1.88 -22.89
CA ALA A 219 1.85 -1.89 -22.85
C ALA A 219 2.31 -2.13 -21.40
N HIS A 220 3.39 -2.90 -21.24
CA HIS A 220 3.97 -3.26 -19.94
C HIS A 220 5.25 -2.45 -19.72
N PRO A 221 5.59 -2.07 -18.48
CA PRO A 221 6.83 -1.36 -18.14
C PRO A 221 8.06 -2.29 -18.11
N LEU A 222 8.06 -3.40 -18.86
CA LEU A 222 9.07 -4.45 -18.81
C LEU A 222 9.59 -4.78 -20.22
N GLU A 223 10.90 -4.89 -20.40
CA GLU A 223 11.59 -5.12 -21.69
C GLU A 223 11.66 -6.62 -22.05
N THR A 224 10.50 -7.28 -22.01
CA THR A 224 10.35 -8.75 -22.17
C THR A 224 10.82 -9.31 -23.52
N ASN A 225 11.04 -8.48 -24.53
CA ASN A 225 11.54 -8.90 -25.84
C ASN A 225 13.03 -9.26 -25.83
N HIS A 226 13.79 -8.66 -24.90
CA HIS A 226 15.26 -8.71 -24.92
C HIS A 226 15.87 -9.01 -23.56
N ASP A 227 15.16 -8.74 -22.47
CA ASP A 227 15.61 -9.01 -21.12
C ASP A 227 14.95 -10.27 -20.52
N LYS A 228 15.79 -11.21 -20.04
CA LYS A 228 15.33 -12.48 -19.48
C LYS A 228 14.77 -12.34 -18.06
N TYR A 229 15.28 -11.40 -17.28
CA TYR A 229 14.81 -11.14 -15.93
C TYR A 229 13.42 -10.50 -16.00
N ASP A 230 13.24 -9.51 -16.86
CA ASP A 230 11.91 -8.91 -17.12
C ASP A 230 10.91 -9.94 -17.67
N MET A 231 11.35 -10.86 -18.54
CA MET A 231 10.50 -11.96 -19.02
C MET A 231 10.03 -12.88 -17.88
N VAL A 232 10.92 -13.20 -16.92
CA VAL A 232 10.57 -14.02 -15.75
C VAL A 232 9.63 -13.27 -14.81
N LEU A 233 9.94 -12.00 -14.52
CA LEU A 233 9.10 -11.11 -13.71
C LEU A 233 7.69 -11.03 -14.29
N ASP A 234 7.56 -10.70 -15.58
CA ASP A 234 6.27 -10.60 -16.27
C ASP A 234 5.49 -11.93 -16.22
N THR A 235 6.16 -13.05 -16.46
CA THR A 235 5.53 -14.38 -16.42
C THR A 235 4.90 -14.69 -15.07
N ASN A 236 5.56 -14.29 -13.98
CA ASN A 236 5.06 -14.52 -12.62
C ASN A 236 3.96 -13.52 -12.25
N LEU A 237 4.09 -12.23 -12.61
CA LEU A 237 3.04 -11.22 -12.40
C LEU A 237 1.72 -11.60 -13.07
N ARG A 238 1.76 -12.28 -14.23
CA ARG A 238 0.57 -12.79 -14.93
C ARG A 238 -0.17 -13.92 -14.19
N ARG A 239 0.34 -14.39 -13.05
CA ARG A 239 -0.26 -15.48 -12.24
C ARG A 239 -0.67 -15.04 -10.84
N ILE A 240 -0.10 -13.96 -10.31
CA ILE A 240 -0.40 -13.48 -8.96
C ILE A 240 -1.77 -12.79 -8.96
N GLY A 241 -2.69 -13.24 -8.09
CA GLY A 241 -4.00 -12.60 -7.93
C GLY A 241 -4.00 -11.44 -6.92
N SER A 242 -3.21 -11.57 -5.86
CA SER A 242 -3.12 -10.58 -4.77
C SER A 242 -2.35 -9.34 -5.21
N TRP A 243 -2.94 -8.16 -5.01
CA TRP A 243 -2.33 -6.89 -5.38
C TRP A 243 -1.10 -6.56 -4.53
N SER A 244 -1.21 -6.57 -3.20
CA SER A 244 -0.06 -6.25 -2.33
C SER A 244 1.09 -7.23 -2.51
N THR A 245 0.79 -8.51 -2.77
CA THR A 245 1.80 -9.54 -3.07
C THR A 245 2.47 -9.28 -4.41
N ALA A 246 1.72 -8.88 -5.44
CA ALA A 246 2.30 -8.62 -6.75
C ALA A 246 3.22 -7.40 -6.74
N LEU A 247 2.78 -6.30 -6.12
CA LEU A 247 3.59 -5.09 -5.98
C LEU A 247 4.87 -5.36 -5.18
N GLN A 248 4.77 -6.11 -4.09
CA GLN A 248 5.94 -6.54 -3.33
C GLN A 248 6.85 -7.48 -4.12
N TYR A 249 6.28 -8.33 -4.97
CA TYR A 249 7.06 -9.21 -5.82
C TYR A 249 7.91 -8.43 -6.83
N ILE A 250 7.41 -7.32 -7.37
CA ILE A 250 8.20 -6.45 -8.25
C ILE A 250 9.39 -5.89 -7.46
N GLU A 251 9.15 -5.30 -6.28
CA GLU A 251 10.21 -4.75 -5.42
C GLU A 251 11.28 -5.79 -5.06
N ASP A 252 10.87 -6.97 -4.57
CA ASP A 252 11.80 -8.04 -4.20
C ASP A 252 12.61 -8.54 -5.40
N PHE A 253 11.99 -8.61 -6.57
CA PHE A 253 12.64 -9.08 -7.78
C PHE A 253 13.72 -8.08 -8.24
N ARG A 254 13.40 -6.78 -8.22
CA ARG A 254 14.35 -5.71 -8.54
C ARG A 254 15.53 -5.71 -7.56
N GLU A 255 15.28 -5.80 -6.26
CA GLU A 255 16.33 -5.89 -5.22
C GLU A 255 17.29 -7.07 -5.44
N ALA A 256 16.76 -8.21 -5.88
CA ALA A 256 17.52 -9.45 -6.06
C ALA A 256 18.29 -9.53 -7.39
N PHE A 257 17.81 -8.91 -8.47
CA PHE A 257 18.30 -9.17 -9.83
C PHE A 257 18.78 -7.95 -10.60
N ASP A 258 18.53 -6.72 -10.15
CA ASP A 258 18.96 -5.50 -10.83
C ASP A 258 20.31 -4.95 -10.29
N GLN A 259 21.08 -5.78 -9.58
CA GLN A 259 22.43 -5.47 -9.07
C GLN A 259 23.52 -5.51 -10.15
#